data_AF-A0AAV5CW83-F1
#
_entry.id   AF-A0AAV5CW83-F1
#
_cell.length_a   1.000
_cell.length_b   1.000
_cell.length_c   1.000
_cell.angle_alpha   90.00
_cell.angle_beta   90.00
_cell.angle_gamma   90.00
#
_symmetry.space_group_name_H-M   'P 1'
#
loop_
_entity.id
_entity.type
_entity.pdbx_description
1 polymer ?
#
loop_
_entity_poly.entity_id
_entity_poly.type
_entity_poly.pdbx_seq_one_letter_code
_entity_poly.pdbx_strand_id
1 'polypeptide(L)'
;MAGELAWLALVFAHGLLPYALAVNRGDFPPNFLFGTSTSAYQIEGAYLEGNRGLSNWDVFAHKKGTIEDGSNGDTADDHYHRYMEDIELIHSLGVNSYRFSIAWTRILPRGRFGHINPDGVAFYDALIDALLQKGIEPFVTICHYDIPQELETRYGGWLSPEIQKDFGYFADACFKMFGDRVKFWTTFNQPNLFIKFSYMDGWYPPGRCSQPFGNCAFGNSSIEPYIAGHNMILSHATAVSIYKRRKGADVRGYFVWSLLDDFEWTSGYTLRFGLYHVDFETLKRTPKLSAKWYRDFLKGSLPGAWLQDDDYSQLQKYSA
;
A
#
# COMPACT_ATOMS: atom_id res chain seq x y z
N MET A 1 59.73 34.06 -47.10
CA MET A 1 60.48 33.07 -46.29
C MET A 1 60.45 33.55 -44.86
N ALA A 2 59.77 32.99 -43.87
CA ALA A 2 58.90 31.83 -43.66
C ALA A 2 58.07 32.26 -42.42
N GLY A 3 56.74 32.17 -42.34
CA GLY A 3 55.91 31.10 -42.87
C GLY A 3 56.06 29.88 -41.99
N GLU A 4 55.16 29.74 -41.00
CA GLU A 4 54.90 28.52 -40.22
C GLU A 4 56.03 28.04 -39.29
N LEU A 5 55.84 28.24 -37.98
CA LEU A 5 56.15 27.25 -36.93
C LEU A 5 55.50 27.70 -35.62
N ALA A 6 54.30 27.16 -35.41
CA ALA A 6 53.92 26.50 -34.16
C ALA A 6 53.43 27.43 -33.01
N TRP A 7 52.17 27.87 -32.95
CA TRP A 7 50.92 27.10 -33.15
C TRP A 7 50.85 25.77 -32.35
N LEU A 8 51.68 25.58 -31.30
CA LEU A 8 51.73 24.31 -30.54
C LEU A 8 51.86 24.41 -29.01
N ALA A 9 51.67 25.55 -28.36
CA ALA A 9 51.91 25.62 -26.91
C ALA A 9 50.92 26.41 -26.03
N LEU A 10 49.79 26.90 -26.55
CA LEU A 10 48.63 27.22 -25.70
C LEU A 10 47.31 26.69 -26.29
N VAL A 11 47.44 25.58 -27.04
CA VAL A 11 46.36 24.64 -27.38
C VAL A 11 45.96 23.78 -26.15
N PHE A 12 46.50 24.03 -24.95
CA PHE A 12 46.30 23.19 -23.76
C PHE A 12 45.68 23.88 -22.53
N ALA A 13 44.95 24.98 -22.69
CA ALA A 13 44.09 25.51 -21.61
C ALA A 13 42.63 25.80 -22.04
N HIS A 14 42.24 25.41 -23.26
CA HIS A 14 40.84 25.38 -23.69
C HIS A 14 40.28 23.93 -23.74
N GLY A 15 41.07 22.95 -23.31
CA GLY A 15 40.74 21.52 -23.36
C GLY A 15 40.12 20.93 -22.09
N LEU A 16 39.53 21.76 -21.23
CA LEU A 16 38.76 21.31 -20.05
C LEU A 16 37.48 22.14 -19.85
N LEU A 17 36.85 22.57 -20.95
CA LEU A 17 35.39 22.66 -20.91
C LEU A 17 34.91 21.21 -21.01
N PRO A 18 34.30 20.62 -19.97
CA PRO A 18 33.49 19.45 -20.23
C PRO A 18 32.43 19.94 -21.22
N TYR A 19 32.53 19.51 -22.49
CA TYR A 19 31.35 19.30 -23.30
C TYR A 19 30.57 18.19 -22.58
N ALA A 20 29.99 18.52 -21.43
CA ALA A 20 28.83 17.84 -20.94
C ALA A 20 27.84 18.05 -22.08
N LEU A 21 27.69 17.05 -22.93
CA LEU A 21 26.61 16.97 -23.88
C LEU A 21 25.35 17.15 -23.04
N ALA A 22 24.79 18.36 -23.08
CA ALA A 22 23.65 18.71 -22.26
C ALA A 22 22.49 17.88 -22.80
N VAL A 23 22.10 16.87 -22.03
CA VAL A 23 20.92 16.06 -22.32
C VAL A 23 19.72 16.99 -22.37
N ASN A 24 18.96 16.95 -23.45
CA ASN A 24 17.78 17.78 -23.66
C ASN A 24 16.53 16.90 -23.84
N ARG A 25 15.34 17.54 -23.84
CA ARG A 25 14.05 16.83 -23.91
C ARG A 25 13.88 15.95 -25.15
N GLY A 26 14.52 16.32 -26.27
CA GLY A 26 14.48 15.62 -27.55
C GLY A 26 15.30 14.33 -27.56
N ASP A 27 16.19 14.12 -26.59
CA ASP A 27 16.96 12.88 -26.44
C ASP A 27 16.11 11.72 -25.87
N PHE A 28 14.87 12.01 -25.42
CA PHE A 28 13.93 11.03 -24.88
C PHE A 28 12.81 10.74 -25.88
N PRO A 29 12.17 9.56 -25.82
CA PRO A 29 10.99 9.28 -26.62
C PRO A 29 9.90 10.37 -26.49
N PRO A 30 9.12 10.65 -27.55
CA PRO A 30 8.10 11.70 -27.53
C PRO A 30 7.09 11.58 -26.37
N ASN A 31 6.75 10.33 -26.01
CA ASN A 31 5.79 10.02 -24.94
C ASN A 31 6.46 9.75 -23.58
N PHE A 32 7.75 10.05 -23.43
CA PHE A 32 8.42 9.89 -22.15
C PHE A 32 7.79 10.82 -21.09
N LEU A 33 7.59 10.30 -19.88
CA LEU A 33 6.96 11.04 -18.80
C LEU A 33 8.05 11.71 -17.94
N PHE A 34 7.95 13.02 -17.81
CA PHE A 34 8.68 13.82 -16.83
C PHE A 34 7.68 14.35 -15.83
N GLY A 35 8.02 14.30 -14.55
CA GLY A 35 7.10 14.68 -13.49
C GLY A 35 7.79 15.13 -12.22
N THR A 36 7.02 15.81 -11.37
CA THR A 36 7.38 16.12 -9.98
C THR A 36 6.56 15.24 -9.03
N SER A 37 6.89 15.27 -7.74
CA SER A 37 6.29 14.39 -6.74
C SER A 37 6.04 15.05 -5.40
N THR A 38 4.96 14.67 -4.72
CA THR A 38 4.60 15.15 -3.38
C THR A 38 4.00 14.00 -2.55
N SER A 39 3.70 14.29 -1.27
CA SER A 39 2.92 13.40 -0.40
C SER A 39 1.91 14.18 0.43
N ALA A 40 0.78 13.55 0.71
CA ALA A 40 -0.37 14.18 1.31
C ALA A 40 -0.04 14.87 2.65
N TYR A 41 0.50 14.15 3.63
CA TYR A 41 0.83 14.72 4.94
C TYR A 41 1.88 15.85 4.86
N GLN A 42 2.79 15.80 3.88
CA GLN A 42 3.86 16.79 3.77
C GLN A 42 3.41 18.13 3.18
N ILE A 43 2.34 18.17 2.39
CA ILE A 43 1.95 19.39 1.65
C ILE A 43 0.48 19.82 1.85
N GLU A 44 -0.44 18.90 2.15
CA GLU A 44 -1.88 19.21 2.12
C GLU A 44 -2.33 20.15 3.22
N GLY A 45 -1.85 19.97 4.45
CA GLY A 45 -2.36 20.70 5.61
C GLY A 45 -3.82 20.37 5.89
N ALA A 46 -4.57 21.38 6.34
CA ALA A 46 -6.01 21.32 6.61
C ALA A 46 -6.40 20.07 7.41
N TYR A 47 -5.63 19.79 8.47
CA TYR A 47 -5.60 18.47 9.11
C TYR A 47 -6.92 18.08 9.82
N LEU A 48 -7.76 19.04 10.20
CA LEU A 48 -9.08 18.83 10.80
C LEU A 48 -10.25 19.20 9.87
N GLU A 49 -9.97 19.62 8.64
CA GLU A 49 -10.98 20.11 7.72
C GLU A 49 -11.52 18.99 6.81
N GLY A 50 -12.73 19.21 6.27
CA GLY A 50 -13.37 18.28 5.33
C GLY A 50 -13.55 16.88 5.92
N ASN A 51 -13.93 16.78 7.20
CA ASN A 51 -14.18 15.53 7.91
C ASN A 51 -13.00 14.53 7.88
N ARG A 52 -11.76 15.02 7.73
CA ARG A 52 -10.54 14.22 7.82
C ARG A 52 -10.35 13.65 9.24
N GLY A 53 -9.95 12.38 9.31
CA GLY A 53 -9.55 11.75 10.59
C GLY A 53 -8.11 12.07 10.97
N LEU A 54 -7.75 11.93 12.25
CA LEU A 54 -6.36 12.06 12.67
C LEU A 54 -5.50 10.95 12.08
N SER A 55 -4.30 11.29 11.61
CA SER A 55 -3.28 10.35 11.18
C SER A 55 -2.29 10.01 12.31
N ASN A 56 -1.55 8.92 12.15
CA ASN A 56 -0.41 8.59 13.00
C ASN A 56 0.62 9.72 13.06
N TRP A 57 0.84 10.41 11.94
CA TRP A 57 1.73 11.55 11.86
C TRP A 57 1.20 12.78 12.59
N ASP A 58 -0.11 13.05 12.52
CA ASP A 58 -0.72 14.17 13.26
C ASP A 58 -0.42 14.00 14.76
N VAL A 59 -0.72 12.81 15.32
CA VAL A 59 -0.50 12.56 16.76
C VAL A 59 0.97 12.58 17.13
N PHE A 60 1.84 12.06 16.27
CA PHE A 60 3.28 12.02 16.54
C PHE A 60 3.91 13.40 16.52
N ALA A 61 3.61 14.23 15.51
CA ALA A 61 4.19 15.57 15.38
C ALA A 61 3.73 16.53 16.48
N HIS A 62 2.51 16.36 17.00
CA HIS A 62 2.00 17.14 18.14
C HIS A 62 2.66 16.79 19.48
N LYS A 63 3.42 15.68 19.56
CA LYS A 63 4.13 15.32 20.79
C LYS A 63 5.43 16.11 20.90
N LYS A 64 5.63 16.80 22.02
CA LYS A 64 6.87 17.56 22.26
C LYS A 64 8.12 16.67 22.12
N GLY A 65 9.08 17.13 21.32
CA GLY A 65 10.40 16.51 21.15
C GLY A 65 10.46 15.38 20.12
N THR A 66 9.41 15.16 19.33
CA THR A 66 9.44 14.20 18.19
C THR A 66 9.90 14.85 16.89
N ILE A 67 9.68 16.16 16.73
CA ILE A 67 10.14 16.97 15.60
C ILE A 67 11.22 17.94 16.09
N GLU A 68 12.31 18.08 15.33
CA GLU A 68 13.52 18.83 15.71
C GLU A 68 13.22 20.30 16.07
N ASP A 69 12.42 20.97 15.24
CA ASP A 69 12.01 22.37 15.45
C ASP A 69 10.65 22.50 16.17
N GLY A 70 10.02 21.37 16.50
CA GLY A 70 8.70 21.32 17.14
C GLY A 70 7.53 21.70 16.23
N SER A 71 7.72 21.81 14.91
CA SER A 71 6.65 22.04 13.94
C SER A 71 5.75 20.82 13.72
N ASN A 72 4.67 20.99 12.96
CA ASN A 72 3.73 19.93 12.58
C ASN A 72 3.21 20.14 11.14
N GLY A 73 2.43 19.17 10.65
CA GLY A 73 1.82 19.19 9.31
C GLY A 73 0.43 19.83 9.24
N ASP A 74 0.03 20.66 10.23
CA ASP A 74 -1.34 21.16 10.33
C ASP A 74 -1.72 22.06 9.16
N THR A 75 -0.80 22.95 8.78
CA THR A 75 -0.89 23.80 7.59
C THR A 75 -0.05 23.26 6.44
N ALA A 76 1.14 22.71 6.72
CA ALA A 76 2.08 22.29 5.68
C ALA A 76 2.27 23.38 4.61
N ASP A 77 2.07 23.05 3.33
CA ASP A 77 2.09 24.00 2.20
C ASP A 77 0.68 24.47 1.80
N ASP A 78 -0.36 24.06 2.55
CA ASP A 78 -1.77 24.41 2.32
C ASP A 78 -2.31 23.94 0.96
N HIS A 79 -1.74 22.85 0.41
CA HIS A 79 -2.13 22.29 -0.89
C HIS A 79 -3.60 21.88 -0.95
N TYR A 80 -4.22 21.51 0.18
CA TYR A 80 -5.65 21.18 0.22
C TYR A 80 -6.53 22.35 -0.28
N HIS A 81 -6.13 23.60 0.00
CA HIS A 81 -6.83 24.79 -0.46
C HIS A 81 -6.22 25.38 -1.75
N ARG A 82 -4.92 25.13 -2.01
CA ARG A 82 -4.11 25.79 -3.05
C ARG A 82 -3.73 24.89 -4.22
N TYR A 83 -4.33 23.71 -4.33
CA TYR A 83 -3.96 22.74 -5.36
C TYR A 83 -4.10 23.29 -6.79
N MET A 84 -5.01 24.25 -7.02
CA MET A 84 -5.16 24.88 -8.34
C MET A 84 -3.96 25.75 -8.70
N GLU A 85 -3.46 26.55 -7.76
CA GLU A 85 -2.22 27.32 -7.93
C GLU A 85 -1.03 26.38 -8.15
N ASP A 86 -0.95 25.29 -7.40
CA ASP A 86 0.13 24.31 -7.53
C ASP A 86 0.09 23.58 -8.89
N ILE A 87 -1.11 23.29 -9.42
CA ILE A 87 -1.26 22.75 -10.77
C ILE A 87 -0.75 23.73 -11.83
N GLU A 88 -0.98 25.05 -11.67
CA GLU A 88 -0.41 26.04 -12.58
C GLU A 88 1.12 26.06 -12.51
N LEU A 89 1.71 25.91 -11.31
CA LEU A 89 3.16 25.77 -11.15
C LEU A 89 3.67 24.51 -11.87
N ILE A 90 3.04 23.35 -11.65
CA ILE A 90 3.39 22.08 -12.31
C ILE A 90 3.29 22.23 -13.84
N HIS A 91 2.22 22.84 -14.33
CA HIS A 91 2.03 23.06 -15.77
C HIS A 91 3.11 24.00 -16.34
N SER A 92 3.44 25.08 -15.63
CA SER A 92 4.46 26.04 -16.06
C SER A 92 5.89 25.45 -16.14
N LEU A 93 6.18 24.42 -15.34
CA LEU A 93 7.44 23.67 -15.42
C LEU A 93 7.56 22.86 -16.72
N GLY A 94 6.47 22.64 -17.45
CA GLY A 94 6.45 21.85 -18.68
C GLY A 94 6.54 20.33 -18.45
N VAL A 95 6.29 19.86 -17.22
CA VAL A 95 6.17 18.43 -16.92
C VAL A 95 4.81 17.89 -17.37
N ASN A 96 4.74 16.60 -17.71
CA ASN A 96 3.55 15.95 -18.25
C ASN A 96 3.01 14.82 -17.35
N SER A 97 3.55 14.69 -16.14
CA SER A 97 3.07 13.76 -15.12
C SER A 97 3.25 14.35 -13.73
N TYR A 98 2.40 13.94 -12.79
CA TYR A 98 2.50 14.36 -11.40
C TYR A 98 2.21 13.19 -10.47
N ARG A 99 3.15 12.91 -9.57
CA ARG A 99 2.98 11.89 -8.55
C ARG A 99 2.56 12.51 -7.23
N PHE A 100 1.44 12.06 -6.69
CA PHE A 100 0.97 12.47 -5.36
C PHE A 100 0.44 11.26 -4.59
N SER A 101 0.17 11.41 -3.31
CA SER A 101 -0.51 10.38 -2.52
C SER A 101 -1.91 10.79 -2.11
N ILE A 102 -2.77 9.80 -1.89
CA ILE A 102 -4.08 10.01 -1.27
C ILE A 102 -3.91 9.80 0.23
N ALA A 103 -4.31 10.80 1.03
CA ALA A 103 -4.39 10.65 2.48
C ALA A 103 -5.45 9.62 2.83
N TRP A 104 -5.05 8.52 3.44
CA TRP A 104 -5.98 7.48 3.89
C TRP A 104 -7.03 8.08 4.83
N THR A 105 -6.61 9.01 5.69
CA THR A 105 -7.50 9.67 6.63
C THR A 105 -8.52 10.62 6.01
N ARG A 106 -8.31 11.09 4.77
CA ARG A 106 -9.31 11.89 4.05
C ARG A 106 -10.37 11.04 3.38
N ILE A 107 -10.03 9.84 2.90
CA ILE A 107 -11.00 8.93 2.29
C ILE A 107 -11.72 8.08 3.34
N LEU A 108 -10.99 7.54 4.32
CA LEU A 108 -11.49 6.69 5.39
C LEU A 108 -10.96 7.19 6.75
N PRO A 109 -11.58 8.23 7.33
CA PRO A 109 -11.16 8.83 8.60
C PRO A 109 -10.98 7.82 9.75
N ARG A 110 -11.74 6.73 9.71
CA ARG A 110 -11.80 5.68 10.73
C ARG A 110 -11.37 4.31 10.21
N GLY A 111 -10.63 4.25 9.09
CA GLY A 111 -10.41 3.01 8.34
C GLY A 111 -11.73 2.36 7.91
N ARG A 112 -11.82 1.02 7.91
CA ARG A 112 -13.06 0.31 7.55
C ARG A 112 -14.19 0.40 8.59
N PHE A 113 -13.94 1.02 9.74
CA PHE A 113 -14.90 1.14 10.86
C PHE A 113 -15.80 2.38 10.74
N GLY A 114 -15.63 3.17 9.68
CA GLY A 114 -16.49 4.30 9.36
C GLY A 114 -16.98 4.25 7.92
N HIS A 115 -17.60 5.35 7.51
CA HIS A 115 -18.02 5.55 6.13
C HIS A 115 -16.92 6.23 5.32
N ILE A 116 -16.97 6.08 3.99
CA ILE A 116 -16.15 6.88 3.10
C ILE A 116 -16.56 8.35 3.26
N ASN A 117 -15.57 9.21 3.41
CA ASN A 117 -15.78 10.64 3.56
C ASN A 117 -15.93 11.31 2.18
N PRO A 118 -17.11 11.84 1.83
CA PRO A 118 -17.35 12.43 0.51
C PRO A 118 -16.52 13.69 0.26
N ASP A 119 -16.15 14.46 1.29
CA ASP A 119 -15.36 15.68 1.13
C ASP A 119 -13.93 15.36 0.67
N GLY A 120 -13.32 14.34 1.26
CA GLY A 120 -12.01 13.84 0.83
C GLY A 120 -12.05 13.28 -0.59
N VAL A 121 -13.13 12.59 -0.97
CA VAL A 121 -13.31 12.10 -2.34
C VAL A 121 -13.42 13.27 -3.31
N ALA A 122 -14.24 14.29 -2.99
CA ALA A 122 -14.43 15.46 -3.83
C ALA A 122 -13.12 16.23 -4.06
N PHE A 123 -12.26 16.34 -3.04
CA PHE A 123 -10.93 16.95 -3.18
C PHE A 123 -10.05 16.21 -4.19
N TYR A 124 -9.88 14.89 -4.05
CA TYR A 124 -9.04 14.13 -4.98
C TYR A 124 -9.66 14.02 -6.38
N ASP A 125 -10.99 13.97 -6.49
CA ASP A 125 -11.67 14.06 -7.79
C ASP A 125 -11.33 15.38 -8.50
N ALA A 126 -11.44 16.51 -7.80
CA ALA A 126 -11.16 17.82 -8.36
C ALA A 126 -9.68 17.99 -8.72
N LEU A 127 -8.75 17.49 -7.88
CA LEU A 127 -7.32 17.47 -8.16
C LEU A 127 -7.00 16.65 -9.42
N ILE A 128 -7.54 15.43 -9.53
CA ILE A 128 -7.32 14.56 -10.69
C ILE A 128 -7.88 15.19 -11.97
N ASP A 129 -9.09 15.74 -11.92
CA ASP A 129 -9.71 16.37 -13.08
C ASP A 129 -8.92 17.60 -13.54
N ALA A 130 -8.45 18.43 -12.60
CA ALA A 130 -7.66 19.61 -12.93
C ALA A 130 -6.29 19.25 -13.55
N LEU A 131 -5.61 18.20 -13.05
CA LEU A 131 -4.38 17.69 -13.67
C LEU A 131 -4.62 17.22 -15.10
N LEU A 132 -5.66 16.42 -15.32
CA LEU A 132 -5.98 15.88 -16.64
C LEU A 132 -6.39 16.97 -17.63
N GLN A 133 -7.11 18.01 -17.19
CA GLN A 133 -7.43 19.18 -18.02
C GLN A 133 -6.17 19.91 -18.51
N LYS A 134 -5.08 19.87 -17.75
CA LYS A 134 -3.77 20.43 -18.13
C LYS A 134 -2.87 19.44 -18.89
N GLY A 135 -3.38 18.24 -19.19
CA GLY A 135 -2.60 17.19 -19.86
C GLY A 135 -1.51 16.57 -18.99
N ILE A 136 -1.64 16.65 -17.66
CA ILE A 136 -0.69 16.10 -16.69
C ILE A 136 -1.21 14.73 -16.23
N GLU A 137 -0.47 13.66 -16.52
CA GLU A 137 -0.88 12.30 -16.15
C GLU A 137 -0.69 12.03 -14.63
N PRO A 138 -1.73 11.63 -13.90
CA PRO A 138 -1.65 11.39 -12.46
C PRO A 138 -1.00 10.04 -12.13
N PHE A 139 0.00 10.06 -11.24
CA PHE A 139 0.64 8.89 -10.65
C PHE A 139 0.28 8.81 -9.16
N VAL A 140 -0.69 7.98 -8.81
CA VAL A 140 -1.25 7.99 -7.46
C VAL A 140 -0.57 6.97 -6.56
N THR A 141 -0.08 7.42 -5.41
CA THR A 141 0.42 6.58 -4.33
C THR A 141 -0.68 6.35 -3.29
N ILE A 142 -1.02 5.09 -3.02
CA ILE A 142 -2.11 4.74 -2.09
C ILE A 142 -1.69 5.03 -0.64
N CYS A 143 -0.51 4.59 -0.20
CA CYS A 143 -0.02 4.86 1.15
C CYS A 143 1.36 5.49 1.13
N HIS A 144 1.47 6.68 1.72
CA HIS A 144 2.71 7.42 1.90
C HIS A 144 2.93 7.75 3.39
N TYR A 145 2.92 6.69 4.21
CA TYR A 145 3.24 6.64 5.65
C TYR A 145 2.14 7.12 6.61
N ASP A 146 1.15 7.83 6.10
CA ASP A 146 0.01 8.34 6.86
C ASP A 146 -1.13 7.32 6.89
N ILE A 147 -1.36 6.73 8.07
CA ILE A 147 -2.51 5.85 8.32
C ILE A 147 -3.44 6.49 9.35
N PRO A 148 -4.75 6.16 9.36
CA PRO A 148 -5.64 6.65 10.41
C PRO A 148 -5.15 6.22 11.79
N GLN A 149 -5.00 7.19 12.70
CA GLN A 149 -4.60 6.97 14.09
C GLN A 149 -5.54 5.99 14.79
N GLU A 150 -6.79 5.90 14.38
CA GLU A 150 -7.72 4.91 14.90
C GLU A 150 -7.24 3.47 14.68
N LEU A 151 -6.52 3.18 13.58
CA LEU A 151 -5.96 1.85 13.30
C LEU A 151 -4.75 1.54 14.20
N GLU A 152 -3.91 2.55 14.46
CA GLU A 152 -2.85 2.46 15.48
C GLU A 152 -3.46 2.16 16.86
N THR A 153 -4.52 2.88 17.22
CA THR A 153 -5.16 2.78 18.54
C THR A 153 -5.89 1.45 18.75
N ARG A 154 -6.55 0.94 17.71
CA ARG A 154 -7.37 -0.28 17.81
C ARG A 154 -6.53 -1.54 17.90
N TYR A 155 -5.46 -1.64 17.12
CA TYR A 155 -4.71 -2.89 16.99
C TYR A 155 -3.22 -2.70 16.70
N GLY A 156 -2.67 -1.49 16.80
CA GLY A 156 -1.24 -1.24 16.59
C GLY A 156 -0.81 -1.14 15.12
N GLY A 157 -1.73 -0.74 14.23
CA GLY A 157 -1.39 -0.40 12.85
C GLY A 157 -0.70 -1.56 12.12
N TRP A 158 0.51 -1.30 11.61
CA TRP A 158 1.27 -2.27 10.84
C TRP A 158 1.78 -3.47 11.64
N LEU A 159 1.71 -3.46 12.97
CA LEU A 159 2.06 -4.61 13.80
C LEU A 159 0.96 -5.67 13.89
N SER A 160 -0.21 -5.41 13.32
CA SER A 160 -1.33 -6.36 13.31
C SER A 160 -1.71 -6.80 11.90
N PRO A 161 -2.03 -8.09 11.67
CA PRO A 161 -2.53 -8.56 10.38
C PRO A 161 -3.89 -7.97 10.00
N GLU A 162 -4.63 -7.38 10.94
CA GLU A 162 -5.91 -6.72 10.62
C GLU A 162 -5.73 -5.53 9.65
N ILE A 163 -4.57 -4.86 9.66
CA ILE A 163 -4.26 -3.75 8.74
C ILE A 163 -4.35 -4.16 7.26
N GLN A 164 -4.17 -5.45 6.95
CA GLN A 164 -4.24 -5.96 5.59
C GLN A 164 -5.65 -5.84 5.03
N LYS A 165 -6.67 -6.07 5.86
CA LYS A 165 -8.09 -5.91 5.49
C LYS A 165 -8.43 -4.45 5.30
N ASP A 166 -7.97 -3.60 6.22
CA ASP A 166 -8.17 -2.16 6.18
C ASP A 166 -7.52 -1.52 4.95
N PHE A 167 -6.26 -1.86 4.65
CA PHE A 167 -5.55 -1.38 3.46
C PHE A 167 -6.19 -1.89 2.17
N GLY A 168 -6.60 -3.17 2.14
CA GLY A 168 -7.34 -3.72 1.00
C GLY A 168 -8.65 -2.98 0.73
N TYR A 169 -9.41 -2.66 1.78
CA TYR A 169 -10.64 -1.87 1.67
C TYR A 169 -10.39 -0.45 1.17
N PHE A 170 -9.35 0.21 1.68
CA PHE A 170 -8.94 1.54 1.23
C PHE A 170 -8.50 1.54 -0.24
N ALA A 171 -7.66 0.59 -0.64
CA ALA A 171 -7.23 0.45 -2.03
C ALA A 171 -8.43 0.21 -2.97
N ASP A 172 -9.37 -0.66 -2.58
CA ASP A 172 -10.60 -0.89 -3.37
C ASP A 172 -11.45 0.38 -3.50
N ALA A 173 -11.57 1.20 -2.44
CA ALA A 173 -12.25 2.49 -2.50
C ALA A 173 -11.56 3.44 -3.48
N CYS A 174 -10.24 3.59 -3.41
CA CYS A 174 -9.48 4.42 -4.35
C CYS A 174 -9.64 3.94 -5.80
N PHE A 175 -9.58 2.63 -6.05
CA PHE A 175 -9.78 2.09 -7.39
C PHE A 175 -11.21 2.25 -7.90
N LYS A 176 -12.23 2.22 -7.02
CA LYS A 176 -13.62 2.48 -7.37
C LYS A 176 -13.84 3.92 -7.80
N MET A 177 -13.25 4.86 -7.06
CA MET A 177 -13.54 6.29 -7.19
C MET A 177 -12.72 6.95 -8.30
N PHE A 178 -11.45 6.55 -8.42
CA PHE A 178 -10.50 7.26 -9.27
C PHE A 178 -9.94 6.40 -10.41
N GLY A 179 -10.23 5.09 -10.43
CA GLY A 179 -9.61 4.13 -11.35
C GLY A 179 -10.10 4.20 -12.80
N ASP A 180 -11.11 5.02 -13.08
CA ASP A 180 -11.57 5.41 -14.42
C ASP A 180 -10.59 6.40 -15.09
N ARG A 181 -10.00 7.29 -14.30
CA ARG A 181 -9.07 8.36 -14.74
C ARG A 181 -7.61 8.06 -14.43
N VAL A 182 -7.32 7.43 -13.28
CA VAL A 182 -5.95 7.12 -12.83
C VAL A 182 -5.49 5.76 -13.36
N LYS A 183 -4.41 5.79 -14.14
CA LYS A 183 -3.82 4.60 -14.78
C LYS A 183 -2.60 4.05 -14.04
N PHE A 184 -1.85 4.93 -13.36
CA PHE A 184 -0.59 4.59 -12.71
C PHE A 184 -0.74 4.63 -11.19
N TRP A 185 -0.64 3.45 -10.57
CA TRP A 185 -0.82 3.26 -9.13
C TRP A 185 0.45 2.73 -8.48
N THR A 186 0.82 3.34 -7.35
CA THR A 186 1.87 2.86 -6.44
C THR A 186 1.21 2.48 -5.12
N THR A 187 1.34 1.23 -4.65
CA THR A 187 0.69 0.85 -3.38
C THR A 187 1.35 1.50 -2.17
N PHE A 188 2.68 1.43 -2.09
CA PHE A 188 3.47 1.94 -0.97
C PHE A 188 4.62 2.79 -1.47
N ASN A 189 4.80 3.96 -0.86
CA ASN A 189 6.08 4.67 -0.93
C ASN A 189 7.10 3.95 -0.03
N GLN A 190 8.30 3.64 -0.56
CA GLN A 190 9.50 3.19 0.16
C GLN A 190 9.25 2.44 1.49
N PRO A 191 8.56 1.28 1.45
CA PRO A 191 8.13 0.57 2.67
C PRO A 191 9.33 0.19 3.56
N ASN A 192 10.48 -0.12 2.99
CA ASN A 192 11.71 -0.42 3.73
C ASN A 192 12.18 0.75 4.62
N LEU A 193 12.08 2.00 4.15
CA LEU A 193 12.47 3.17 4.93
C LEU A 193 11.45 3.46 6.03
N PHE A 194 10.16 3.40 5.71
CA PHE A 194 9.10 3.53 6.71
C PHE A 194 9.27 2.53 7.85
N ILE A 195 9.49 1.26 7.52
CA ILE A 195 9.67 0.20 8.50
C ILE A 195 10.87 0.48 9.40
N LYS A 196 12.02 0.83 8.79
CA LYS A 196 13.25 1.16 9.52
C LYS A 196 13.01 2.34 10.47
N PHE A 197 12.52 3.46 9.97
CA PHE A 197 12.36 4.65 10.79
C PHE A 197 11.25 4.51 11.84
N SER A 198 10.22 3.71 11.60
CA SER A 198 9.08 3.60 12.53
C SER A 198 9.26 2.54 13.62
N TYR A 199 9.89 1.40 13.28
CA TYR A 199 9.94 0.21 14.13
C TYR A 199 11.37 -0.26 14.47
N MET A 200 12.41 0.34 13.87
CA MET A 200 13.81 0.03 14.17
C MET A 200 14.50 1.21 14.87
N ASP A 201 14.45 2.40 14.29
CA ASP A 201 15.11 3.60 14.83
C ASP A 201 14.17 4.45 15.70
N GLY A 202 12.86 4.34 15.49
CA GLY A 202 11.84 5.10 16.22
C GLY A 202 11.76 6.59 15.89
N TRP A 203 12.26 7.00 14.72
CA TRP A 203 12.22 8.38 14.23
C TRP A 203 10.87 8.76 13.62
N TYR A 204 10.13 7.79 13.09
CA TYR A 204 8.80 7.99 12.49
C TYR A 204 7.71 7.40 13.39
N PRO A 205 6.44 7.84 13.27
CA PRO A 205 5.32 7.23 13.98
C PRO A 205 5.25 5.73 13.71
N PRO A 206 4.97 4.88 14.72
CA PRO A 206 4.59 5.24 16.08
C PRO A 206 5.77 5.50 17.05
N GLY A 207 7.00 5.60 16.56
CA GLY A 207 8.19 5.92 17.35
C GLY A 207 8.65 4.75 18.22
N ARG A 208 8.71 3.54 17.64
CA ARG A 208 9.03 2.31 18.35
C ARG A 208 10.44 1.84 18.04
N CYS A 209 11.19 1.54 19.09
CA CYS A 209 12.55 1.04 18.97
C CYS A 209 13.04 0.40 20.27
N SER A 210 14.15 -0.32 20.19
CA SER A 210 14.90 -0.87 21.32
C SER A 210 16.40 -0.77 21.06
N GLN A 211 17.20 -0.89 22.13
CA GLN A 211 18.66 -0.96 22.01
C GLN A 211 19.09 -2.13 21.10
N PRO A 212 20.19 -2.01 20.33
CA PRO A 212 21.11 -0.87 20.25
C PRO A 212 20.68 0.24 19.26
N PHE A 213 19.53 0.11 18.60
CA PHE A 213 19.14 0.98 17.47
C PHE A 213 18.53 2.31 17.94
N GLY A 214 17.83 2.31 19.07
CA GLY A 214 17.32 3.53 19.67
C GLY A 214 16.92 3.34 21.13
N ASN A 215 16.47 4.43 21.75
CA ASN A 215 16.16 4.49 23.18
C ASN A 215 14.68 4.83 23.43
N CYS A 216 13.78 4.17 22.71
CA CYS A 216 12.34 4.37 22.84
C CYS A 216 11.81 3.68 24.09
N ALA A 217 10.70 4.20 24.64
CA ALA A 217 10.04 3.60 25.79
C ALA A 217 9.42 2.22 25.48
N PHE A 218 9.07 1.98 24.21
CA PHE A 218 8.44 0.75 23.76
C PHE A 218 8.94 0.40 22.35
N GLY A 219 8.90 -0.89 22.02
CA GLY A 219 9.28 -1.42 20.72
C GLY A 219 10.24 -2.59 20.83
N ASN A 220 10.42 -3.29 19.72
CA ASN A 220 11.42 -4.33 19.59
C ASN A 220 12.02 -4.27 18.18
N SER A 221 13.15 -3.58 18.06
CA SER A 221 13.84 -3.35 16.78
C SER A 221 14.35 -4.63 16.12
N SER A 222 14.38 -5.75 16.84
CA SER A 222 14.78 -7.05 16.29
C SER A 222 13.61 -7.84 15.67
N ILE A 223 12.35 -7.50 15.97
CA ILE A 223 11.18 -8.29 15.56
C ILE A 223 10.14 -7.43 14.83
N GLU A 224 9.79 -6.26 15.38
CA GLU A 224 8.71 -5.41 14.86
C GLU A 224 8.92 -4.98 13.39
N PRO A 225 10.15 -4.67 12.91
CA PRO A 225 10.38 -4.39 11.50
C PRO A 225 9.92 -5.52 10.57
N TYR A 226 10.13 -6.78 10.97
CA TYR A 226 9.73 -7.94 10.16
C TYR A 226 8.22 -8.16 10.17
N ILE A 227 7.55 -7.92 11.31
CA ILE A 227 6.09 -7.98 11.42
C ILE A 227 5.45 -6.90 10.53
N ALA A 228 5.92 -5.66 10.65
CA ALA A 228 5.43 -4.55 9.83
C ALA A 228 5.68 -4.81 8.32
N GLY A 229 6.89 -5.25 7.97
CA GLY A 229 7.23 -5.61 6.59
C GLY A 229 6.37 -6.73 6.03
N HIS A 230 6.14 -7.79 6.80
CA HIS A 230 5.24 -8.88 6.42
C HIS A 230 3.83 -8.38 6.11
N ASN A 231 3.24 -7.56 7.00
CA ASN A 231 1.91 -7.01 6.82
C ASN A 231 1.84 -6.04 5.63
N MET A 232 2.85 -5.21 5.40
CA MET A 232 2.91 -4.31 4.23
C MET A 232 3.00 -5.10 2.92
N ILE A 233 3.81 -6.17 2.86
CA ILE A 233 3.91 -7.05 1.67
C ILE A 233 2.56 -7.72 1.37
N LEU A 234 1.88 -8.27 2.38
CA LEU A 234 0.57 -8.90 2.20
C LEU A 234 -0.51 -7.87 1.84
N SER A 235 -0.42 -6.66 2.37
CA SER A 235 -1.30 -5.53 2.00
C SER A 235 -1.09 -5.12 0.54
N HIS A 236 0.16 -5.07 0.09
CA HIS A 236 0.50 -4.83 -1.33
C HIS A 236 -0.11 -5.92 -2.22
N ALA A 237 0.12 -7.19 -1.89
CA ALA A 237 -0.43 -8.32 -2.63
C ALA A 237 -1.97 -8.28 -2.69
N THR A 238 -2.61 -7.90 -1.58
CA THR A 238 -4.06 -7.73 -1.47
C THR A 238 -4.56 -6.63 -2.43
N ALA A 239 -3.94 -5.44 -2.41
CA ALA A 239 -4.30 -4.34 -3.30
C ALA A 239 -4.11 -4.70 -4.78
N VAL A 240 -3.01 -5.35 -5.14
CA VAL A 240 -2.75 -5.82 -6.51
C VAL A 240 -3.79 -6.86 -6.95
N SER A 241 -4.15 -7.80 -6.07
CA SER A 241 -5.20 -8.80 -6.33
C SER A 241 -6.56 -8.15 -6.55
N ILE A 242 -6.92 -7.16 -5.74
CA ILE A 242 -8.14 -6.36 -5.93
C ILE A 242 -8.11 -5.65 -7.29
N TYR A 243 -7.03 -4.92 -7.60
CA TYR A 243 -6.90 -4.21 -8.87
C TYR A 243 -7.05 -5.13 -10.09
N LYS A 244 -6.39 -6.30 -10.09
CA LYS A 244 -6.52 -7.31 -11.16
C LYS A 244 -7.95 -7.80 -11.31
N ARG A 245 -8.65 -8.09 -10.21
CA ARG A 245 -10.07 -8.48 -10.24
C ARG A 245 -10.95 -7.37 -10.81
N ARG A 246 -10.68 -6.11 -10.47
CA ARG A 246 -11.44 -4.94 -10.98
C ARG A 246 -11.20 -4.67 -12.47
N LYS A 247 -9.98 -4.86 -12.97
CA LYS A 247 -9.66 -4.75 -14.41
C LYS A 247 -10.12 -5.98 -15.21
N GLY A 248 -11.05 -6.78 -14.68
CA GLY A 248 -11.74 -7.83 -15.42
C GLY A 248 -11.05 -9.19 -15.41
N ALA A 249 -10.33 -9.57 -14.34
CA ALA A 249 -9.93 -10.97 -14.21
C ALA A 249 -11.18 -11.87 -14.16
N ASP A 250 -11.37 -12.67 -15.22
CA ASP A 250 -12.49 -13.59 -15.39
C ASP A 250 -12.33 -14.83 -14.49
N VAL A 251 -12.56 -14.64 -13.18
CA VAL A 251 -12.47 -15.70 -12.17
C VAL A 251 -13.79 -16.48 -12.15
N ARG A 252 -13.82 -17.62 -12.85
CA ARG A 252 -15.04 -18.46 -12.99
C ARG A 252 -15.11 -19.66 -12.05
N GLY A 253 -14.06 -19.94 -11.27
CA GLY A 253 -13.98 -21.20 -10.55
C GLY A 253 -13.19 -21.14 -9.26
N TYR A 254 -13.62 -21.96 -8.30
CA TYR A 254 -12.94 -22.26 -7.06
C TYR A 254 -12.98 -23.77 -6.87
N PHE A 255 -11.83 -24.39 -6.64
CA PHE A 255 -11.69 -25.84 -6.52
C PHE A 255 -11.00 -26.16 -5.19
N VAL A 256 -11.68 -26.92 -4.33
CA VAL A 256 -11.13 -27.36 -3.04
C VAL A 256 -10.12 -28.48 -3.28
N TRP A 257 -8.91 -28.34 -2.72
CA TRP A 257 -7.96 -29.44 -2.60
C TRP A 257 -8.27 -30.22 -1.31
N SER A 258 -8.69 -31.48 -1.36
CA SER A 258 -9.01 -32.29 -2.55
C SER A 258 -10.42 -32.85 -2.45
N LEU A 259 -10.95 -33.44 -3.52
CA LEU A 259 -12.25 -34.11 -3.48
C LEU A 259 -12.17 -35.38 -2.61
N LEU A 260 -11.10 -36.16 -2.77
CA LEU A 260 -10.91 -37.47 -2.15
C LEU A 260 -9.61 -37.46 -1.35
N ASP A 261 -9.57 -38.19 -0.24
CA ASP A 261 -8.29 -38.57 0.33
C ASP A 261 -7.47 -39.32 -0.73
N ASP A 262 -6.23 -38.89 -0.93
CA ASP A 262 -5.37 -39.34 -2.02
C ASP A 262 -3.92 -39.54 -1.53
N PHE A 263 -3.02 -39.72 -2.50
CA PHE A 263 -1.61 -39.98 -2.28
C PHE A 263 -0.84 -38.66 -2.20
N GLU A 264 -0.43 -38.27 -0.99
CA GLU A 264 0.19 -36.97 -0.74
C GLU A 264 1.72 -37.04 -0.78
N TRP A 265 2.23 -37.27 -1.98
CA TRP A 265 3.66 -37.24 -2.32
C TRP A 265 4.52 -38.07 -1.35
N THR A 266 5.48 -37.43 -0.67
CA THR A 266 6.38 -38.06 0.30
C THR A 266 5.67 -38.61 1.53
N SER A 267 4.44 -38.16 1.81
CA SER A 267 3.61 -38.63 2.92
C SER A 267 2.74 -39.82 2.54
N GLY A 268 2.71 -40.20 1.26
CA GLY A 268 1.87 -41.29 0.75
C GLY A 268 0.42 -41.16 1.18
N TYR A 269 -0.20 -42.27 1.59
CA TYR A 269 -1.56 -42.27 2.12
C TYR A 269 -1.58 -42.07 3.64
N THR A 270 -0.85 -41.12 4.21
CA THR A 270 -1.01 -40.79 5.64
C THR A 270 -1.81 -39.52 5.86
N LEU A 271 -1.61 -38.52 5.00
CA LEU A 271 -2.41 -37.28 5.00
C LEU A 271 -3.75 -37.48 4.29
N ARG A 272 -4.75 -36.71 4.73
CA ARG A 272 -6.17 -36.89 4.39
C ARG A 272 -6.86 -35.55 4.14
N PHE A 273 -6.49 -34.88 3.05
CA PHE A 273 -7.02 -33.55 2.69
C PHE A 273 -8.39 -33.59 2.00
N GLY A 274 -8.88 -34.78 1.62
CA GLY A 274 -10.11 -34.92 0.86
C GLY A 274 -11.35 -34.46 1.61
N LEU A 275 -12.30 -33.85 0.89
CA LEU A 275 -13.67 -33.67 1.36
C LEU A 275 -14.34 -35.03 1.66
N TYR A 276 -13.95 -36.08 0.94
CA TYR A 276 -14.40 -37.45 1.17
C TYR A 276 -13.25 -38.30 1.66
N HIS A 277 -13.50 -39.04 2.74
CA HIS A 277 -12.61 -40.09 3.17
C HIS A 277 -12.67 -41.28 2.20
N VAL A 278 -11.51 -41.86 1.89
CA VAL A 278 -11.37 -43.09 1.11
C VAL A 278 -10.76 -44.16 2.01
N ASP A 279 -11.49 -45.26 2.20
CA ASP A 279 -10.91 -46.50 2.69
C ASP A 279 -10.08 -47.10 1.55
N PHE A 280 -8.75 -47.18 1.70
CA PHE A 280 -7.86 -47.61 0.63
C PHE A 280 -7.83 -49.13 0.40
N GLU A 281 -8.42 -49.92 1.30
CA GLU A 281 -8.58 -51.36 1.11
C GLU A 281 -9.83 -51.67 0.30
N THR A 282 -10.94 -51.01 0.64
CA THR A 282 -12.26 -51.27 0.01
C THR A 282 -12.62 -50.28 -1.09
N LEU A 283 -11.87 -49.18 -1.19
CA LEU A 283 -12.15 -48.02 -2.03
C LEU A 283 -13.52 -47.36 -1.73
N LYS A 284 -14.10 -47.58 -0.55
CA LYS A 284 -15.36 -46.94 -0.17
C LYS A 284 -15.13 -45.46 0.16
N ARG A 285 -15.99 -44.59 -0.40
CA ARG A 285 -15.94 -43.13 -0.17
C ARG A 285 -16.99 -42.73 0.87
N THR A 286 -16.58 -41.98 1.88
CA THR A 286 -17.46 -41.50 2.96
C THR A 286 -17.31 -39.98 3.11
N PRO A 287 -18.39 -39.18 2.99
CA PRO A 287 -18.29 -37.72 3.12
C PRO A 287 -17.88 -37.30 4.53
N LYS A 288 -16.87 -36.43 4.63
CA LYS A 288 -16.49 -35.78 5.90
C LYS A 288 -17.45 -34.63 6.22
N LEU A 289 -17.32 -34.06 7.44
CA LEU A 289 -18.09 -32.87 7.84
C LEU A 289 -17.88 -31.70 6.86
N SER A 290 -16.65 -31.52 6.36
CA SER A 290 -16.31 -30.50 5.35
C SER A 290 -17.07 -30.69 4.03
N ALA A 291 -17.30 -31.93 3.56
CA ALA A 291 -18.13 -32.20 2.38
C ALA A 291 -19.59 -31.81 2.60
N LYS A 292 -20.15 -32.12 3.78
CA LYS A 292 -21.54 -31.76 4.13
C LYS A 292 -21.69 -30.24 4.22
N TRP A 293 -20.77 -29.59 4.93
CA TRP A 293 -20.71 -28.13 5.03
C TRP A 293 -20.62 -27.48 3.65
N TYR A 294 -19.70 -27.94 2.80
CA TYR A 294 -19.47 -27.36 1.48
C TYR A 294 -20.67 -27.56 0.55
N ARG A 295 -21.32 -28.73 0.61
CA ARG A 295 -22.57 -28.99 -0.10
C ARG A 295 -23.67 -28.01 0.29
N ASP A 296 -23.82 -27.73 1.58
CA ASP A 296 -24.94 -26.91 2.05
C ASP A 296 -24.69 -25.42 1.85
N PHE A 297 -23.43 -24.99 1.94
CA PHE A 297 -22.96 -23.70 1.43
C PHE A 297 -23.32 -23.52 -0.06
N LEU A 298 -23.01 -24.51 -0.91
CA LEU A 298 -23.33 -24.46 -2.35
C LEU A 298 -24.84 -24.47 -2.63
N LYS A 299 -25.66 -25.02 -1.73
CA LYS A 299 -27.13 -25.03 -1.82
C LYS A 299 -27.78 -23.79 -1.19
N GLY A 300 -26.99 -22.85 -0.64
CA GLY A 300 -27.50 -21.65 0.03
C GLY A 300 -28.23 -21.92 1.35
N SER A 301 -28.03 -23.10 1.95
CA SER A 301 -28.58 -23.45 3.29
C SER A 301 -27.59 -23.03 4.38
N LEU A 302 -28.05 -22.77 5.62
CA LEU A 302 -27.17 -22.39 6.73
C LEU A 302 -26.16 -23.52 7.03
N PRO A 303 -24.86 -23.36 6.71
CA PRO A 303 -23.89 -24.44 6.85
C PRO A 303 -23.65 -24.77 8.34
N GLY A 304 -23.79 -26.05 8.70
CA GLY A 304 -23.53 -26.52 10.07
C GLY A 304 -24.75 -26.56 10.99
N ALA A 305 -25.96 -26.27 10.49
CA ALA A 305 -27.20 -26.34 11.28
C ALA A 305 -27.54 -27.75 11.84
N TRP A 306 -26.87 -28.79 11.32
CA TRP A 306 -27.00 -30.19 11.73
C TRP A 306 -25.85 -30.66 12.63
N LEU A 307 -24.91 -29.80 13.00
CA LEU A 307 -23.83 -30.18 13.92
C LEU A 307 -24.41 -30.37 15.33
N GLN A 308 -24.10 -31.50 15.95
CA GLN A 308 -24.41 -31.80 17.35
C GLN A 308 -23.15 -31.64 18.20
N ASP A 309 -23.28 -31.51 19.52
CA ASP A 309 -22.14 -31.31 20.44
C ASP A 309 -21.05 -32.40 20.27
N ASP A 310 -21.44 -33.63 19.97
CA ASP A 310 -20.52 -34.74 19.70
C ASP A 310 -19.71 -34.57 18.39
N ASP A 311 -20.22 -33.84 17.39
CA ASP A 311 -19.49 -33.55 16.15
C ASP A 311 -18.33 -32.57 16.38
N TYR A 312 -18.46 -31.67 17.37
CA TYR A 312 -17.38 -30.76 17.78
C TYR A 312 -16.24 -31.50 18.50
N SER A 313 -16.55 -32.58 19.22
CA SER A 313 -15.53 -33.43 19.85
C SER A 313 -14.63 -34.14 18.81
N GLN A 314 -15.18 -34.45 17.62
CA GLN A 314 -14.39 -35.01 16.52
C GLN A 314 -13.46 -33.97 15.88
N LEU A 315 -13.85 -32.70 15.81
CA LEU A 315 -13.01 -31.62 15.28
C LEU A 315 -11.78 -31.36 16.15
N GLN A 316 -11.91 -31.47 17.48
CA GLN A 316 -10.80 -31.28 18.42
C GLN A 316 -9.74 -32.40 18.37
N LYS A 317 -10.12 -33.60 17.89
CA LYS A 317 -9.22 -34.76 17.82
C LYS A 317 -8.21 -34.69 16.66
N TYR A 318 -8.43 -33.80 15.69
CA TYR A 318 -7.59 -33.62 14.50
C TYR A 318 -6.94 -32.22 14.41
N SER A 319 -7.07 -31.41 15.47
CA SER A 319 -6.49 -30.06 15.56
C SER A 319 -5.27 -29.99 16.49
N ALA A 320 -4.64 -31.13 16.78
CA ALA A 320 -3.34 -31.23 17.46
C ALA A 320 -2.30 -31.82 16.50
#